data_AF-A0A8X6TL47-F1
#
_entry.id   AF-A0A8X6TL47-F1
#
_cell.length_a   1.000
_cell.length_b   1.000
_cell.length_c   1.000
_cell.angle_alpha   90.00
_cell.angle_beta   90.00
_cell.angle_gamma   90.00
#
_symmetry.space_group_name_H-M   'P 1'
#
loop_
_entity.id
_entity.type
_entity.pdbx_description
1 polymer ?
#
loop_
_entity_poly.entity_id
_entity_poly.type
_entity_poly.pdbx_seq_one_letter_code
_entity_poly.pdbx_strand_id
1 'polypeptide(L)'
;MQIIYTEGQNDNLGEEPPLENNPDYLGRTWTPPHRTFGNHLFLNWSNPLLQLEMRSILELWLSQGIDGFYMKHLENLHVSDTDHIAQILHQWRQILDSYSTNSTRKLLMVSHDSIKHLQYIMDPLTFMAIPPFIDMVDASLNLKSNGTNFGVGEEVAEIRKFWSQFPFLPSIVWHLGGVETLRLNGRIGGDSNMAGLFLLSILPGSFSAFYGDEIGLQDSIDLTTLETYRGGQLAPMQWTTGLQANFTPEESTPWLPLHPNYITRNVASKSGQLRLFKKLIQLKRSEEFFSAEYGSTRTSLMHTLAVRFSVPFEDEPLDYEWYYNQCGLLAARTVLGDVLFVANFGTDSMGFKDGIKCQDGESKADFFTTEYMKKQMEIVLTTKNSQKDQEIFQDLVLEAGEAVIGRFFT
;
A
#
# COMPACT_ATOMS: atom_id res chain seq x y z
N MET A 1 0.72 27.86 -23.35
CA MET A 1 0.46 26.44 -23.05
C MET A 1 0.70 25.68 -24.35
N GLN A 2 1.89 25.10 -24.53
CA GLN A 2 2.23 24.41 -25.77
C GLN A 2 1.83 22.95 -25.58
N ILE A 3 0.80 22.52 -26.30
CA ILE A 3 0.30 21.14 -26.30
C ILE A 3 1.29 20.32 -27.12
N ILE A 4 1.91 19.32 -26.51
CA ILE A 4 2.74 18.35 -27.23
C ILE A 4 1.79 17.32 -27.84
N TYR A 5 1.87 17.15 -29.16
CA TYR A 5 1.27 16.03 -29.86
C TYR A 5 2.30 14.90 -29.86
N THR A 6 1.89 13.69 -29.45
CA THR A 6 2.69 12.47 -29.60
C THR A 6 2.05 11.54 -30.62
N GLU A 7 2.89 10.94 -31.47
CA GLU A 7 2.50 9.96 -32.49
C GLU A 7 1.97 8.68 -31.82
N GLY A 8 0.81 8.22 -32.27
CA GLY A 8 0.30 6.88 -31.93
C GLY A 8 1.02 5.83 -32.79
N GLN A 9 1.42 4.72 -32.16
CA GLN A 9 2.03 3.59 -32.86
C GLN A 9 1.13 3.05 -33.97
N ASN A 10 1.56 3.22 -35.22
CA ASN A 10 1.81 2.11 -36.14
C ASN A 10 2.75 2.60 -37.26
N ASP A 11 4.00 2.14 -37.16
CA ASP A 11 5.02 1.95 -38.21
C ASP A 11 4.95 2.87 -39.44
N ASN A 12 5.46 4.09 -39.30
CA ASN A 12 6.52 4.66 -40.14
C ASN A 12 6.68 6.15 -39.83
N LEU A 13 7.93 6.55 -39.63
CA LEU A 13 8.40 7.88 -39.24
C LEU A 13 7.73 9.05 -40.00
N GLY A 14 7.12 9.97 -39.24
CA GLY A 14 7.47 11.40 -39.22
C GLY A 14 7.33 12.21 -40.51
N GLU A 15 6.17 12.86 -40.67
CA GLU A 15 6.08 14.16 -41.34
C GLU A 15 5.14 15.09 -40.56
N GLU A 16 5.56 16.35 -40.35
CA GLU A 16 4.70 17.40 -39.79
C GLU A 16 3.46 17.59 -40.70
N PRO A 17 2.26 17.82 -40.14
CA PRO A 17 1.11 18.18 -40.97
C PRO A 17 1.38 19.54 -41.63
N PRO A 18 1.12 19.68 -42.94
CA PRO A 18 1.40 20.94 -43.63
C PRO A 18 0.50 22.06 -43.08
N LEU A 19 1.08 23.26 -42.97
CA LEU A 19 0.39 24.48 -42.56
C LEU A 19 -0.88 24.71 -43.41
N GLU A 20 -1.93 25.28 -42.80
CA GLU A 20 -3.30 25.47 -43.34
C GLU A 20 -3.40 26.08 -44.76
N ASN A 21 -2.32 26.65 -45.31
CA ASN A 21 -2.30 27.27 -46.63
C ASN A 21 -1.74 26.37 -47.76
N ASN A 22 -1.58 25.06 -47.54
CA ASN A 22 -1.10 24.13 -48.58
C ASN A 22 -2.22 23.78 -49.60
N PRO A 23 -2.03 24.02 -50.92
CA PRO A 23 -3.03 23.75 -51.96
C PRO A 23 -3.38 22.27 -52.17
N ASP A 24 -2.54 21.34 -51.71
CA ASP A 24 -2.71 19.89 -51.91
C ASP A 24 -3.53 19.20 -50.81
N TYR A 25 -4.53 19.90 -50.25
CA TYR A 25 -5.43 19.37 -49.21
C TYR A 25 -6.37 18.30 -49.75
N LEU A 26 -5.85 17.10 -50.01
CA LEU A 26 -6.59 15.93 -50.49
C LEU A 26 -7.35 15.24 -49.35
N GLY A 27 -8.27 15.95 -48.68
CA GLY A 27 -9.42 15.39 -47.95
C GLY A 27 -9.21 14.16 -47.06
N ARG A 28 -7.99 13.88 -46.57
CA ARG A 28 -7.73 12.79 -45.63
C ARG A 28 -8.17 13.26 -44.25
N THR A 29 -9.14 12.57 -43.67
CA THR A 29 -9.56 12.76 -42.28
C THR A 29 -8.43 12.38 -41.36
N TRP A 30 -7.70 13.38 -40.85
CA TRP A 30 -6.87 13.22 -39.68
C TRP A 30 -7.77 12.86 -38.50
N THR A 31 -7.59 11.67 -37.94
CA THR A 31 -8.26 11.32 -36.69
C THR A 31 -7.44 11.90 -35.55
N PRO A 32 -8.02 12.77 -34.69
CA PRO A 32 -7.38 13.14 -33.45
C PRO A 32 -7.08 11.85 -32.67
N PRO A 33 -5.95 11.75 -31.95
CA PRO A 33 -5.69 10.59 -31.10
C PRO A 33 -6.91 10.37 -30.22
N HIS A 34 -7.40 9.13 -30.23
CA HIS A 34 -8.65 8.67 -29.63
C HIS A 34 -9.04 9.47 -28.38
N ARG A 35 -10.02 10.37 -28.53
CA ARG A 35 -10.69 11.03 -27.41
C ARG A 35 -11.69 10.03 -26.81
N THR A 36 -11.25 9.27 -25.83
CA THR A 36 -12.14 8.69 -24.82
C THR A 36 -12.27 9.72 -23.70
N PHE A 37 -13.50 10.07 -23.30
CA PHE A 37 -13.80 11.25 -22.48
C PHE A 37 -12.94 11.41 -21.20
N GLY A 38 -12.22 12.54 -21.12
CA GLY A 38 -11.50 13.04 -19.93
C GLY A 38 -10.30 13.92 -20.28
N ASN A 39 -10.39 15.24 -20.04
CA ASN A 39 -9.40 16.27 -20.41
C ASN A 39 -8.07 16.20 -19.62
N HIS A 40 -7.24 15.19 -19.82
CA HIS A 40 -5.88 15.21 -19.27
C HIS A 40 -4.91 15.74 -20.34
N LEU A 41 -4.70 17.06 -20.33
CA LEU A 41 -3.57 17.66 -21.03
C LEU A 41 -2.29 17.30 -20.26
N PHE A 42 -1.34 16.67 -20.93
CA PHE A 42 -0.02 16.44 -20.37
C PHE A 42 0.79 17.74 -20.42
N LEU A 43 1.36 18.11 -19.27
CA LEU A 43 2.17 19.31 -19.16
C LEU A 43 3.58 19.02 -19.68
N ASN A 44 4.10 19.86 -20.56
CA ASN A 44 5.48 19.77 -21.05
C ASN A 44 6.46 20.21 -19.95
N TRP A 45 6.99 19.25 -19.19
CA TRP A 45 7.95 19.49 -18.11
C TRP A 45 9.32 19.95 -18.59
N SER A 46 9.61 19.86 -19.88
CA SER A 46 10.82 20.47 -20.48
C SER A 46 10.70 21.98 -20.62
N ASN A 47 9.50 22.55 -20.47
CA ASN A 47 9.31 24.00 -20.52
C ASN A 47 9.74 24.65 -19.18
N PRO A 48 10.78 25.49 -19.16
CA PRO A 48 11.25 26.13 -17.93
C PRO A 48 10.20 27.05 -17.30
N LEU A 49 9.32 27.68 -18.09
CA LEU A 49 8.23 28.48 -17.54
C LEU A 49 7.24 27.62 -16.74
N LEU A 50 6.95 26.40 -17.21
CA LEU A 50 6.12 25.48 -16.45
C LEU A 50 6.78 25.10 -15.12
N GLN A 51 8.08 24.77 -15.14
CA GLN A 51 8.81 24.42 -13.92
C GLN A 51 8.78 25.56 -12.88
N LEU A 52 8.92 26.82 -13.34
CA LEU A 52 8.79 28.01 -12.48
C LEU A 52 7.39 28.17 -11.87
N GLU A 53 6.34 27.95 -12.67
CA GLU A 53 4.96 27.96 -12.17
C GLU A 53 4.71 26.85 -11.14
N MET A 54 5.18 25.63 -11.44
CA MET A 54 5.05 24.49 -10.53
C MET A 54 5.83 24.70 -9.22
N ARG A 55 7.02 25.32 -9.29
CA ARG A 55 7.74 25.77 -8.11
C ARG A 55 6.90 26.75 -7.27
N SER A 56 6.29 27.74 -7.90
CA SER A 56 5.45 28.72 -7.21
C SER A 56 4.26 28.07 -6.50
N ILE A 57 3.67 27.03 -7.10
CA ILE A 57 2.61 26.22 -6.49
C ILE A 57 3.14 25.45 -5.26
N LEU A 58 4.31 24.83 -5.36
CA LEU A 58 4.91 24.12 -4.21
C LEU A 58 5.19 25.08 -3.06
N GLU A 59 5.80 26.22 -3.35
CA GLU A 59 6.10 27.26 -2.35
C GLU A 59 4.83 27.83 -1.72
N LEU A 60 3.75 28.03 -2.51
CA LEU A 60 2.45 28.45 -1.99
C LEU A 60 1.96 27.49 -0.90
N TRP A 61 1.89 26.19 -1.19
CA TRP A 61 1.39 25.23 -0.20
C TRP A 61 2.33 25.06 0.99
N LEU A 62 3.65 25.06 0.78
CA LEU A 62 4.63 25.02 1.87
C LEU A 62 4.50 26.23 2.80
N SER A 63 4.21 27.42 2.25
CA SER A 63 3.95 28.63 3.05
C SER A 63 2.67 28.53 3.91
N GLN A 64 1.70 27.68 3.51
CA GLN A 64 0.52 27.38 4.32
C GLN A 64 0.79 26.33 5.42
N GLY A 65 2.02 25.82 5.50
CA GLY A 65 2.46 24.94 6.57
C GLY A 65 2.24 23.44 6.31
N ILE A 66 1.99 23.00 5.07
CA ILE A 66 1.92 21.56 4.77
C ILE A 66 3.25 20.85 5.07
N ASP A 67 3.21 19.56 5.38
CA ASP A 67 4.38 18.80 5.81
C ASP A 67 5.16 18.12 4.67
N GLY A 68 4.63 18.12 3.46
CA GLY A 68 5.28 17.48 2.33
C GLY A 68 4.33 17.22 1.17
N PHE A 69 4.84 16.51 0.17
CA PHE A 69 4.10 16.16 -1.04
C PHE A 69 4.26 14.69 -1.39
N TYR A 70 3.18 14.08 -1.86
CA TYR A 70 3.23 12.82 -2.58
C TYR A 70 3.14 13.10 -4.08
N MET A 71 4.26 12.92 -4.78
CA MET A 71 4.37 13.02 -6.23
C MET A 71 4.00 11.69 -6.88
N LYS A 72 2.76 11.60 -7.37
CA LYS A 72 2.23 10.42 -8.08
C LYS A 72 2.54 10.49 -9.57
N HIS A 73 2.62 9.30 -10.19
CA HIS A 73 2.72 9.13 -11.64
C HIS A 73 3.94 9.79 -12.28
N LEU A 74 5.12 9.65 -11.65
CA LEU A 74 6.36 10.19 -12.22
C LEU A 74 6.71 9.52 -13.57
N GLU A 75 6.28 8.28 -13.78
CA GLU A 75 6.39 7.56 -15.05
C GLU A 75 5.64 8.26 -16.20
N ASN A 76 4.65 9.10 -15.89
CA ASN A 76 3.87 9.85 -16.86
C ASN A 76 4.35 11.30 -17.02
N LEU A 77 5.50 11.67 -16.43
CA LEU A 77 6.05 13.01 -16.56
C LEU A 77 6.57 13.24 -17.99
N HIS A 78 5.93 14.14 -18.73
CA HIS A 78 6.29 14.38 -20.13
C HIS A 78 7.49 15.34 -20.23
N VAL A 79 8.65 14.76 -20.51
CA VAL A 79 9.94 15.44 -20.69
C VAL A 79 10.55 15.08 -22.05
N SER A 80 11.37 15.98 -22.59
CA SER A 80 12.11 15.76 -23.83
C SER A 80 13.24 14.74 -23.67
N ASP A 81 13.74 14.61 -22.44
CA ASP A 81 14.80 13.71 -22.02
C ASP A 81 14.43 13.15 -20.65
N THR A 82 14.38 11.82 -20.52
CA THR A 82 14.00 11.13 -19.28
C THR A 82 14.98 11.45 -18.14
N ASP A 83 16.22 11.78 -18.45
CA ASP A 83 17.23 12.18 -17.46
C ASP A 83 16.90 13.52 -16.79
N HIS A 84 16.06 14.36 -17.41
CA HIS A 84 15.57 15.59 -16.77
C HIS A 84 14.66 15.32 -15.56
N ILE A 85 14.07 14.13 -15.44
CA ILE A 85 13.24 13.77 -14.27
C ILE A 85 14.08 13.81 -12.98
N ALA A 86 15.33 13.34 -13.03
CA ALA A 86 16.24 13.40 -11.87
C ALA A 86 16.53 14.86 -11.46
N GLN A 87 16.69 15.76 -12.43
CA GLN A 87 16.90 17.19 -12.17
C GLN A 87 15.66 17.84 -11.55
N ILE A 88 14.46 17.50 -12.05
CA ILE A 88 13.19 18.00 -11.50
C ILE A 88 13.02 17.53 -10.05
N LEU A 89 13.25 16.24 -9.77
CA LEU A 89 13.20 15.70 -8.41
C LEU A 89 14.21 16.38 -7.48
N HIS A 90 15.44 16.65 -7.97
CA HIS A 90 16.44 17.39 -7.23
C HIS A 90 15.97 18.80 -6.88
N GLN A 91 15.38 19.53 -7.84
CA GLN A 91 14.83 20.87 -7.60
C GLN A 91 13.70 20.85 -6.57
N TRP A 92 12.77 19.89 -6.66
CA TRP A 92 11.72 19.74 -5.65
C TRP A 92 12.30 19.46 -4.27
N ARG A 93 13.29 18.56 -4.18
CA ARG A 93 14.00 18.29 -2.92
C ARG A 93 14.59 19.56 -2.31
N GLN A 94 15.28 20.38 -3.11
CA GLN A 94 15.83 21.66 -2.65
C GLN A 94 14.75 22.62 -2.15
N ILE A 95 13.60 22.71 -2.83
CA ILE A 95 12.48 23.54 -2.38
C ILE A 95 11.99 23.07 -1.02
N LEU A 96 11.75 21.76 -0.84
CA LEU A 96 11.28 21.22 0.44
C LEU A 96 12.34 21.43 1.56
N ASP A 97 13.62 21.30 1.25
CA ASP A 97 14.70 21.54 2.22
C ASP A 97 14.76 23.00 2.67
N SER A 98 14.46 23.95 1.78
CA SER A 98 14.42 25.38 2.14
C SER A 98 13.30 25.74 3.13
N TYR A 99 12.25 24.93 3.20
CA TYR A 99 11.14 25.05 4.17
C TYR A 99 11.30 24.08 5.36
N SER A 100 12.37 23.29 5.40
CA SER A 100 12.67 22.42 6.52
C SER A 100 13.34 23.21 7.65
N THR A 101 13.05 22.83 8.89
CA THR A 101 13.68 23.40 10.09
C THR A 101 14.57 22.36 10.74
N ASN A 102 15.38 22.78 11.72
CA ASN A 102 16.23 21.86 12.50
C ASN A 102 15.44 20.73 13.17
N SER A 103 14.15 20.91 13.43
CA SER A 103 13.27 19.93 14.08
C SER A 103 12.29 19.22 13.14
N THR A 104 12.03 19.77 11.95
CA THR A 104 11.00 19.24 11.03
C THR A 104 11.48 19.28 9.59
N ARG A 105 11.66 18.10 8.98
CA ARG A 105 11.97 17.95 7.56
C ARG A 105 10.66 17.84 6.76
N LYS A 106 10.58 18.56 5.64
CA LYS A 106 9.45 18.46 4.71
C LYS A 106 9.61 17.21 3.85
N LEU A 107 8.55 16.41 3.73
CA LEU A 107 8.62 15.06 3.19
C LEU A 107 8.36 15.03 1.68
N LEU A 108 9.21 14.32 0.94
CA LEU A 108 8.94 13.93 -0.44
C LEU A 108 8.60 12.45 -0.49
N MET A 109 7.37 12.14 -0.89
CA MET A 109 6.87 10.80 -1.11
C MET A 109 6.67 10.53 -2.59
N VAL A 110 7.01 9.32 -3.04
CA VAL A 110 6.84 8.85 -4.43
C VAL A 110 6.33 7.41 -4.44
N SER A 111 5.81 6.92 -5.56
CA SER A 111 5.42 5.51 -5.68
C SER A 111 6.62 4.61 -5.97
N HIS A 112 6.65 3.42 -5.37
CA HIS A 112 7.62 2.37 -5.69
C HIS A 112 7.58 2.03 -7.18
N ASP A 113 6.37 1.86 -7.75
CA ASP A 113 6.20 1.50 -9.15
C ASP A 113 6.77 2.56 -10.10
N SER A 114 6.59 3.84 -9.75
CA SER A 114 7.19 4.95 -10.49
C SER A 114 8.72 4.85 -10.48
N ILE A 115 9.34 4.64 -9.32
CA ILE A 115 10.81 4.57 -9.22
C ILE A 115 11.36 3.33 -9.91
N LYS A 116 10.68 2.19 -9.80
CA LYS A 116 11.04 0.97 -10.53
C LYS A 116 10.96 1.17 -12.05
N HIS A 117 9.95 1.90 -12.53
CA HIS A 117 9.84 2.27 -13.94
C HIS A 117 10.98 3.21 -14.37
N LEU A 118 11.31 4.23 -13.56
CA LEU A 118 12.42 5.13 -13.86
C LEU A 118 13.76 4.39 -13.95
N GLN A 119 14.00 3.39 -13.09
CA GLN A 119 15.21 2.54 -13.18
C GLN A 119 15.33 1.83 -14.53
N TYR A 120 14.20 1.45 -15.13
CA TYR A 120 14.17 0.73 -16.40
C TYR A 120 14.44 1.63 -17.61
N ILE A 121 14.01 2.90 -17.55
CA ILE A 121 14.05 3.82 -18.70
C ILE A 121 15.20 4.83 -18.68
N MET A 122 15.88 5.01 -17.54
CA MET A 122 16.95 6.01 -17.37
C MET A 122 18.34 5.39 -17.43
N ASP A 123 19.36 6.23 -17.70
CA ASP A 123 20.75 5.81 -17.56
C ASP A 123 21.05 5.40 -16.08
N PRO A 124 21.76 4.28 -15.84
CA PRO A 124 22.04 3.81 -14.49
C PRO A 124 22.73 4.83 -13.59
N LEU A 125 23.65 5.66 -14.11
CA LEU A 125 24.34 6.67 -13.30
C LEU A 125 23.40 7.81 -12.94
N THR A 126 22.57 8.26 -13.88
CA THR A 126 21.55 9.29 -13.62
C THR A 126 20.54 8.79 -12.59
N PHE A 127 20.06 7.55 -12.74
CA PHE A 127 19.09 6.96 -11.81
C PHE A 127 19.63 6.85 -10.37
N MET A 128 20.92 6.50 -10.19
CA MET A 128 21.54 6.40 -8.85
C MET A 128 21.51 7.71 -8.05
N ALA A 129 21.30 8.87 -8.70
CA ALA A 129 21.13 10.14 -8.02
C ALA A 129 19.72 10.36 -7.42
N ILE A 130 18.70 9.59 -7.84
CA ILE A 130 17.30 9.80 -7.45
C ILE A 130 17.00 9.35 -5.99
N PRO A 131 17.37 8.13 -5.55
CA PRO A 131 16.98 7.62 -4.23
C PRO A 131 17.26 8.55 -3.05
N PRO A 132 18.41 9.26 -2.96
CA PRO A 132 18.69 10.21 -1.88
C PRO A 132 17.73 11.40 -1.76
N PHE A 133 16.94 11.72 -2.80
CA PHE A 133 15.98 12.81 -2.77
C PHE A 133 14.64 12.42 -2.12
N ILE A 134 14.38 11.13 -1.99
CA ILE A 134 13.09 10.58 -1.57
C ILE A 134 13.14 10.28 -0.06
N ASP A 135 12.15 10.75 0.69
CA ASP A 135 12.05 10.45 2.13
C ASP A 135 11.15 9.23 2.37
N MET A 136 10.08 9.09 1.58
CA MET A 136 9.08 8.03 1.73
C MET A 136 8.68 7.41 0.39
N VAL A 137 8.34 6.12 0.43
CA VAL A 137 7.90 5.39 -0.77
C VAL A 137 6.56 4.73 -0.52
N ASP A 138 5.59 5.01 -1.38
CA ASP A 138 4.29 4.33 -1.41
C ASP A 138 4.47 2.95 -2.04
N ALA A 139 4.12 1.90 -1.30
CA ALA A 139 4.23 0.51 -1.73
C ALA A 139 2.88 -0.18 -1.61
N SER A 140 2.26 -0.45 -2.76
CA SER A 140 0.99 -1.18 -2.83
C SER A 140 1.24 -2.67 -2.73
N LEU A 141 0.47 -3.36 -1.89
CA LEU A 141 0.45 -4.81 -1.78
C LEU A 141 -0.88 -5.36 -2.27
N ASN A 142 -0.84 -6.41 -3.09
CA ASN A 142 -2.01 -6.97 -3.72
C ASN A 142 -2.58 -8.16 -2.95
N LEU A 143 -3.29 -7.86 -1.86
CA LEU A 143 -4.01 -8.90 -1.12
C LEU A 143 -5.34 -9.24 -1.82
N LYS A 144 -5.45 -10.47 -2.34
CA LYS A 144 -6.67 -11.02 -2.97
C LYS A 144 -6.97 -12.39 -2.37
N SER A 145 -8.25 -12.65 -2.07
CA SER A 145 -8.69 -13.95 -1.52
C SER A 145 -9.17 -14.95 -2.60
N ASN A 146 -9.30 -14.53 -3.87
CA ASN A 146 -9.86 -15.35 -4.95
C ASN A 146 -8.90 -16.41 -5.53
N GLY A 147 -8.28 -17.24 -4.69
CA GLY A 147 -7.63 -18.48 -5.11
C GLY A 147 -6.15 -18.58 -4.79
N THR A 148 -5.82 -19.63 -4.03
CA THR A 148 -4.56 -20.38 -3.87
C THR A 148 -3.19 -19.71 -3.71
N ASN A 149 -3.02 -18.40 -3.92
CA ASN A 149 -1.72 -17.75 -3.86
C ASN A 149 -1.80 -16.35 -3.23
N PHE A 150 -1.27 -16.22 -2.01
CA PHE A 150 -1.01 -14.92 -1.40
C PHE A 150 0.40 -14.49 -1.81
N GLY A 151 0.53 -13.84 -2.96
CA GLY A 151 1.80 -13.31 -3.47
C GLY A 151 2.43 -12.19 -2.62
N VAL A 152 1.82 -11.87 -1.47
CA VAL A 152 2.21 -10.76 -0.60
C VAL A 152 3.63 -10.95 -0.06
N GLY A 153 4.02 -12.18 0.27
CA GLY A 153 5.36 -12.46 0.76
C GLY A 153 6.43 -12.15 -0.29
N GLU A 154 6.19 -12.56 -1.53
CA GLU A 154 7.05 -12.27 -2.68
C GLU A 154 7.05 -10.78 -3.02
N GLU A 155 5.91 -10.10 -2.98
CA GLU A 155 5.81 -8.65 -3.21
C GLU A 155 6.63 -7.86 -2.17
N VAL A 156 6.48 -8.19 -0.88
CA VAL A 156 7.26 -7.57 0.20
C VAL A 156 8.75 -7.84 0.00
N ALA A 157 9.12 -9.08 -0.33
CA ALA A 157 10.50 -9.48 -0.59
C ALA A 157 11.12 -8.69 -1.75
N GLU A 158 10.40 -8.56 -2.86
CA GLU A 158 10.83 -7.86 -4.07
C GLU A 158 11.05 -6.37 -3.80
N ILE A 159 10.05 -5.70 -3.22
CA ILE A 159 10.11 -4.26 -2.92
C ILE A 159 11.29 -3.97 -1.99
N ARG A 160 11.49 -4.81 -0.98
CA ARG A 160 12.60 -4.63 -0.04
C ARG A 160 13.96 -4.88 -0.66
N LYS A 161 14.10 -5.94 -1.47
CA LYS A 161 15.32 -6.23 -2.20
C LYS A 161 15.69 -5.10 -3.16
N PHE A 162 14.68 -4.49 -3.79
CA PHE A 162 14.87 -3.32 -4.63
C PHE A 162 15.46 -2.15 -3.83
N TRP A 163 14.90 -1.82 -2.66
CA TRP A 163 15.40 -0.66 -1.90
C TRP A 163 16.71 -0.93 -1.15
N SER A 164 17.03 -2.20 -0.84
CA SER A 164 18.29 -2.56 -0.16
C SER A 164 19.54 -2.37 -1.02
N GLN A 165 19.40 -2.17 -2.33
CA GLN A 165 20.54 -1.90 -3.22
C GLN A 165 21.11 -0.48 -3.06
N PHE A 166 20.41 0.41 -2.35
CA PHE A 166 20.81 1.80 -2.15
C PHE A 166 21.35 2.04 -0.73
N PRO A 167 22.37 2.89 -0.57
CA PRO A 167 22.93 3.22 0.74
C PRO A 167 21.96 4.03 1.63
N PHE A 168 20.99 4.73 1.00
CA PHE A 168 19.94 5.46 1.69
C PHE A 168 18.61 4.79 1.41
N LEU A 169 17.99 4.23 2.45
CA LEU A 169 16.73 3.52 2.34
C LEU A 169 15.59 4.46 2.76
N PRO A 170 14.71 4.89 1.84
CA PRO A 170 13.56 5.71 2.20
C PRO A 170 12.58 4.91 3.07
N SER A 171 11.77 5.60 3.87
CA SER A 171 10.75 4.93 4.68
C SER A 171 9.65 4.37 3.79
N ILE A 172 9.45 3.05 3.81
CA ILE A 172 8.38 2.41 3.04
C ILE A 172 7.05 2.63 3.76
N VAL A 173 6.04 3.04 3.00
CA VAL A 173 4.64 3.16 3.40
C VAL A 173 3.85 2.07 2.70
N TRP A 174 3.50 1.03 3.43
CA TRP A 174 2.73 -0.09 2.90
C TRP A 174 1.25 0.23 2.88
N HIS A 175 0.56 -0.11 1.80
CA HIS A 175 -0.90 -0.03 1.76
C HIS A 175 -1.51 -1.20 0.98
N LEU A 176 -2.73 -1.57 1.35
CA LEU A 176 -3.46 -2.65 0.67
C LEU A 176 -4.38 -2.13 -0.43
N GLY A 177 -4.59 -0.82 -0.56
CA GLY A 177 -5.47 -0.20 -1.53
C GLY A 177 -5.50 1.31 -1.43
N GLY A 178 -6.30 1.95 -2.28
CA GLY A 178 -6.47 3.39 -2.32
C GLY A 178 -7.50 3.82 -3.37
N VAL A 179 -7.34 5.05 -3.86
CA VAL A 179 -8.29 5.68 -4.78
C VAL A 179 -8.36 5.03 -6.16
N GLU A 180 -7.37 4.23 -6.57
CA GLU A 180 -7.32 3.55 -7.87
C GLU A 180 -7.69 2.05 -7.81
N THR A 181 -8.04 1.55 -6.63
CA THR A 181 -8.31 0.12 -6.41
C THR A 181 -9.71 -0.09 -5.88
N LEU A 182 -10.33 -1.22 -6.22
CA LEU A 182 -11.51 -1.69 -5.48
C LEU A 182 -11.19 -1.80 -3.98
N ARG A 183 -12.21 -1.55 -3.15
CA ARG A 183 -12.08 -1.62 -1.71
C ARG A 183 -11.48 -2.94 -1.26
N LEU A 184 -10.67 -2.89 -0.20
CA LEU A 184 -10.05 -4.09 0.36
C LEU A 184 -11.09 -5.16 0.65
N ASN A 185 -12.22 -4.77 1.25
CA ASN A 185 -13.30 -5.69 1.59
C ASN A 185 -13.88 -6.42 0.36
N GLY A 186 -14.01 -5.73 -0.78
CA GLY A 186 -14.47 -6.34 -2.03
C GLY A 186 -13.47 -7.32 -2.63
N ARG A 187 -12.16 -7.19 -2.32
CA ARG A 187 -11.09 -8.06 -2.83
C ARG A 187 -10.80 -9.28 -1.97
N ILE A 188 -10.91 -9.15 -0.65
CA ILE A 188 -10.59 -10.24 0.29
C ILE A 188 -11.83 -10.88 0.94
N GLY A 189 -13.00 -10.24 0.79
CA GLY A 189 -14.27 -10.74 1.30
C GLY A 189 -14.41 -10.69 2.84
N GLY A 190 -15.62 -10.98 3.30
CA GLY A 190 -15.92 -11.19 4.73
C GLY A 190 -15.63 -9.98 5.63
N ASP A 191 -15.30 -10.26 6.89
CA ASP A 191 -14.85 -9.26 7.89
C ASP A 191 -13.30 -9.23 8.01
N SER A 192 -12.58 -9.65 6.96
CA SER A 192 -11.13 -9.85 6.94
C SER A 192 -10.28 -8.58 6.84
N ASN A 193 -10.88 -7.39 6.75
CA ASN A 193 -10.13 -6.13 6.62
C ASN A 193 -9.17 -5.91 7.78
N MET A 194 -9.58 -6.25 9.01
CA MET A 194 -8.72 -6.08 10.17
C MET A 194 -7.50 -7.01 10.11
N ALA A 195 -7.66 -8.22 9.57
CA ALA A 195 -6.53 -9.11 9.30
C ALA A 195 -5.53 -8.50 8.30
N GLY A 196 -6.02 -7.81 7.27
CA GLY A 196 -5.17 -7.04 6.35
C GLY A 196 -4.43 -5.88 7.04
N LEU A 197 -5.09 -5.17 7.96
CA LEU A 197 -4.44 -4.11 8.74
C LEU A 197 -3.39 -4.67 9.71
N PHE A 198 -3.61 -5.86 10.27
CA PHE A 198 -2.63 -6.57 11.10
C PHE A 198 -1.39 -6.93 10.27
N LEU A 199 -1.58 -7.47 9.07
CA LEU A 199 -0.51 -7.73 8.12
C LEU A 199 0.32 -6.47 7.85
N LEU A 200 -0.31 -5.33 7.53
CA LEU A 200 0.42 -4.07 7.31
C LEU A 200 1.20 -3.62 8.56
N SER A 201 0.68 -3.87 9.76
CA SER A 201 1.33 -3.47 11.01
C SER A 201 2.63 -4.21 11.31
N ILE A 202 2.76 -5.47 10.86
CA ILE A 202 3.97 -6.26 11.13
C ILE A 202 5.12 -5.92 10.20
N LEU A 203 4.84 -5.29 9.06
CA LEU A 203 5.85 -4.90 8.07
C LEU A 203 6.72 -3.73 8.55
N PRO A 204 8.00 -3.66 8.15
CA PRO A 204 8.91 -2.61 8.60
C PRO A 204 8.59 -1.30 7.90
N GLY A 205 8.67 -0.18 8.62
CA GLY A 205 8.25 1.13 8.13
C GLY A 205 6.84 1.49 8.59
N SER A 206 6.17 2.33 7.81
CA SER A 206 4.83 2.83 8.09
C SER A 206 3.79 2.11 7.25
N PHE A 207 2.52 2.23 7.61
CA PHE A 207 1.43 1.79 6.74
C PHE A 207 0.38 2.88 6.59
N SER A 208 -0.32 2.85 5.45
CA SER A 208 -1.46 3.70 5.16
C SER A 208 -2.72 2.84 5.08
N ALA A 209 -3.76 3.25 5.80
CA ALA A 209 -5.08 2.65 5.73
C ALA A 209 -6.01 3.58 4.94
N PHE A 210 -6.72 3.04 3.95
CA PHE A 210 -7.67 3.84 3.18
C PHE A 210 -8.95 4.06 3.99
N TYR A 211 -9.49 5.28 4.00
CA TYR A 211 -10.60 5.64 4.92
C TYR A 211 -11.76 4.65 4.84
N GLY A 212 -12.20 4.09 5.95
CA GLY A 212 -13.25 3.09 5.97
C GLY A 212 -12.76 1.64 5.92
N ASP A 213 -11.49 1.36 5.60
CA ASP A 213 -10.94 0.00 5.73
C ASP A 213 -11.02 -0.51 7.18
N GLU A 214 -10.94 0.39 8.16
CA GLU A 214 -11.07 0.11 9.59
C GLU A 214 -12.49 -0.34 10.01
N ILE A 215 -13.51 -0.05 9.20
CA ILE A 215 -14.88 -0.58 9.34
C ILE A 215 -15.25 -1.57 8.23
N GLY A 216 -14.31 -1.83 7.32
CA GLY A 216 -14.45 -2.70 6.16
C GLY A 216 -15.28 -2.15 5.01
N LEU A 217 -15.38 -0.82 4.84
CA LEU A 217 -16.23 -0.18 3.84
C LEU A 217 -16.13 -0.85 2.46
N GLN A 218 -17.27 -1.09 1.84
CA GLN A 218 -17.38 -1.71 0.50
C GLN A 218 -17.60 -0.64 -0.57
N ASP A 219 -17.30 -0.99 -1.81
CA ASP A 219 -17.52 -0.12 -2.96
C ASP A 219 -19.01 0.23 -3.10
N SER A 220 -19.31 1.41 -3.62
CA SER A 220 -20.67 1.78 -4.04
C SER A 220 -21.03 1.00 -5.30
N ILE A 221 -22.19 0.33 -5.27
CA ILE A 221 -22.67 -0.54 -6.35
C ILE A 221 -24.07 -0.12 -6.80
N ASP A 222 -24.37 -0.36 -8.06
CA ASP A 222 -25.74 -0.30 -8.57
C ASP A 222 -26.50 -1.54 -8.11
N LEU A 223 -27.60 -1.36 -7.38
CA LEU A 223 -28.37 -2.48 -6.82
C LEU A 223 -29.14 -3.28 -7.86
N THR A 224 -29.31 -2.75 -9.08
CA THR A 224 -30.00 -3.43 -10.17
C THR A 224 -29.05 -4.28 -11.00
N THR A 225 -27.86 -3.77 -11.31
CA THR A 225 -26.86 -4.50 -12.12
C THR A 225 -25.83 -5.25 -11.29
N LEU A 226 -25.72 -4.91 -9.99
CA LEU A 226 -24.64 -5.35 -9.08
C LEU A 226 -23.24 -4.91 -9.53
N GLU A 227 -23.16 -3.97 -10.47
CA GLU A 227 -21.89 -3.42 -10.94
C GLU A 227 -21.43 -2.26 -10.03
N THR A 228 -20.12 -2.18 -9.81
CA THR A 228 -19.51 -1.07 -9.09
C THR A 228 -19.62 0.22 -9.89
N TYR A 229 -20.09 1.30 -9.25
CA TYR A 229 -20.09 2.62 -9.88
C TYR A 229 -18.67 3.08 -10.23
N ARG A 230 -18.52 3.93 -11.25
CA ARG A 230 -17.23 4.59 -11.50
C ARG A 230 -16.85 5.40 -10.26
N GLY A 231 -15.68 5.13 -9.70
CA GLY A 231 -15.25 5.74 -8.44
C GLY A 231 -15.95 5.14 -7.22
N GLY A 232 -16.60 3.98 -7.32
CA GLY A 232 -17.34 3.35 -6.23
C GLY A 232 -16.51 3.10 -4.96
N GLN A 233 -15.20 2.93 -5.09
CA GLN A 233 -14.25 2.87 -3.97
C GLN A 233 -14.22 4.16 -3.13
N LEU A 234 -14.65 5.29 -3.70
CA LEU A 234 -14.78 6.58 -3.04
C LEU A 234 -16.17 6.78 -2.39
N ALA A 235 -16.89 5.68 -2.12
CA ALA A 235 -18.19 5.69 -1.47
C ALA A 235 -18.19 6.57 -0.19
N PRO A 236 -19.29 7.27 0.11
CA PRO A 236 -19.36 8.11 1.29
C PRO A 236 -19.13 7.32 2.58
N MET A 237 -18.45 7.94 3.55
CA MET A 237 -18.17 7.32 4.84
C MET A 237 -19.47 7.03 5.60
N GLN A 238 -19.57 5.83 6.19
CA GLN A 238 -20.78 5.37 6.85
C GLN A 238 -20.66 5.57 8.37
N TRP A 239 -21.25 6.63 8.92
CA TRP A 239 -21.09 6.97 10.34
C TRP A 239 -22.08 6.24 11.25
N THR A 240 -23.34 6.17 10.85
CA THR A 240 -24.42 5.58 11.66
C THR A 240 -25.42 4.81 10.81
N THR A 241 -26.46 4.24 11.45
CA THR A 241 -27.61 3.61 10.78
C THR A 241 -28.68 4.61 10.32
N GLY A 242 -28.49 5.91 10.58
CA GLY A 242 -29.40 6.97 10.16
C GLY A 242 -29.43 7.18 8.65
N LEU A 243 -30.36 8.02 8.19
CA LEU A 243 -30.46 8.35 6.77
C LEU A 243 -29.13 8.89 6.23
N GLN A 244 -28.79 8.47 5.01
CA GLN A 244 -27.49 8.75 4.38
C GLN A 244 -26.28 8.38 5.26
N ALA A 245 -26.42 7.42 6.17
CA ALA A 245 -25.42 7.04 7.17
C ALA A 245 -24.87 8.24 7.99
N ASN A 246 -25.62 9.34 8.10
CA ASN A 246 -25.19 10.65 8.60
C ASN A 246 -23.96 11.25 7.87
N PHE A 247 -23.71 10.88 6.62
CA PHE A 247 -22.66 11.50 5.81
C PHE A 247 -23.05 12.90 5.33
N THR A 248 -24.27 13.04 4.81
CA THR A 248 -24.91 14.31 4.46
C THR A 248 -26.13 14.57 5.34
N PRO A 249 -26.61 15.83 5.43
CA PRO A 249 -27.94 16.13 5.96
C PRO A 249 -29.03 15.33 5.22
N GLU A 250 -30.15 15.06 5.89
CA GLU A 250 -31.25 14.25 5.37
C GLU A 250 -31.80 14.76 4.02
N GLU A 251 -31.81 16.07 3.83
CA GLU A 251 -32.29 16.73 2.60
C GLU A 251 -31.29 16.66 1.43
N SER A 252 -30.07 16.15 1.66
CA SER A 252 -28.98 16.14 0.69
C SER A 252 -28.57 14.71 0.32
N THR A 253 -28.53 14.43 -0.97
CA THR A 253 -28.10 13.13 -1.48
C THR A 253 -26.57 13.14 -1.68
N PRO A 254 -25.82 12.14 -1.16
CA PRO A 254 -24.40 12.02 -1.43
C PRO A 254 -24.11 11.87 -2.92
N TRP A 255 -22.89 12.22 -3.33
CA TRP A 255 -22.45 12.15 -4.73
C TRP A 255 -22.35 10.72 -5.30
N LEU A 256 -22.27 9.71 -4.42
CA LEU A 256 -22.36 8.29 -4.74
C LEU A 256 -23.35 7.60 -3.79
N PRO A 257 -24.11 6.60 -4.26
CA PRO A 257 -24.99 5.83 -3.39
C PRO A 257 -24.24 5.13 -2.26
N LEU A 258 -24.90 4.95 -1.12
CA LEU A 258 -24.36 4.16 -0.02
C LEU A 258 -24.54 2.68 -0.30
N HIS A 259 -23.57 1.88 0.12
CA HIS A 259 -23.72 0.43 0.10
C HIS A 259 -24.80 0.00 1.12
N PRO A 260 -25.74 -0.92 0.80
CA PRO A 260 -26.86 -1.29 1.69
C PRO A 260 -26.47 -1.80 3.07
N ASN A 261 -25.26 -2.34 3.22
CA ASN A 261 -24.74 -2.82 4.49
C ASN A 261 -24.37 -1.70 5.48
N TYR A 262 -24.57 -0.41 5.17
CA TYR A 262 -24.28 0.69 6.10
C TYR A 262 -25.02 0.57 7.44
N ILE A 263 -26.14 -0.15 7.48
CA ILE A 263 -26.87 -0.45 8.72
C ILE A 263 -26.02 -1.31 9.67
N THR A 264 -25.23 -2.25 9.16
CA THR A 264 -24.41 -3.15 9.96
C THR A 264 -22.93 -2.78 9.97
N ARG A 265 -22.46 -2.04 8.95
CA ARG A 265 -21.06 -1.71 8.71
C ARG A 265 -20.82 -0.20 8.70
N ASN A 266 -21.11 0.43 9.84
CA ASN A 266 -20.83 1.85 10.08
C ASN A 266 -19.96 2.04 11.33
N VAL A 267 -19.44 3.26 11.50
CA VAL A 267 -18.57 3.64 12.63
C VAL A 267 -19.21 3.34 13.99
N ALA A 268 -20.50 3.65 14.19
CA ALA A 268 -21.17 3.38 15.45
C ALA A 268 -21.30 1.87 15.74
N SER A 269 -21.71 1.08 14.74
CA SER A 269 -21.87 -0.38 14.85
C SER A 269 -20.54 -1.13 14.99
N LYS A 270 -19.45 -0.64 14.41
CA LYS A 270 -18.12 -1.28 14.43
C LYS A 270 -17.18 -0.76 15.53
N SER A 271 -17.72 -0.16 16.60
CA SER A 271 -16.94 0.38 17.73
C SER A 271 -15.89 -0.58 18.34
N GLY A 272 -16.19 -1.88 18.42
CA GLY A 272 -15.27 -2.91 18.87
C GLY A 272 -14.03 -3.03 17.97
N GLN A 273 -14.25 -3.10 16.66
CA GLN A 273 -13.21 -3.14 15.63
C GLN A 273 -12.38 -1.85 15.62
N LEU A 274 -13.00 -0.69 15.82
CA LEU A 274 -12.28 0.58 15.95
C LEU A 274 -11.41 0.67 17.20
N ARG A 275 -11.85 0.09 18.33
CA ARG A 275 -11.00 -0.04 19.53
C ARG A 275 -9.82 -0.95 19.26
N LEU A 276 -10.02 -2.04 18.53
CA LEU A 276 -8.95 -2.93 18.11
C LEU A 276 -7.94 -2.23 17.20
N PHE A 277 -8.41 -1.47 16.21
CA PHE A 277 -7.54 -0.68 15.33
C PHE A 277 -6.72 0.37 16.09
N LYS A 278 -7.32 1.04 17.10
CA LYS A 278 -6.59 1.96 17.98
C LYS A 278 -5.49 1.24 18.77
N LYS A 279 -5.79 0.05 19.32
CA LYS A 279 -4.78 -0.78 20.00
C LYS A 279 -3.65 -1.19 19.05
N LEU A 280 -3.98 -1.58 17.82
CA LEU A 280 -3.00 -1.93 16.78
C LEU A 280 -2.04 -0.76 16.50
N ILE A 281 -2.57 0.46 16.32
CA ILE A 281 -1.75 1.66 16.11
C ILE A 281 -0.88 1.96 17.33
N GLN A 282 -1.43 1.85 18.55
CA GLN A 282 -0.66 2.04 19.79
C GLN A 282 0.48 1.03 19.90
N LEU A 283 0.22 -0.23 19.57
CA LEU A 283 1.23 -1.29 19.53
C LEU A 283 2.31 -0.98 18.50
N LYS A 284 1.96 -0.62 17.26
CA LYS A 284 2.94 -0.24 16.22
C LYS A 284 3.83 0.94 16.62
N ARG A 285 3.33 1.85 17.46
CA ARG A 285 4.09 2.99 18.00
C ARG A 285 4.96 2.62 19.20
N SER A 286 4.64 1.54 19.91
CA SER A 286 5.42 1.08 21.05
C SER A 286 6.69 0.37 20.58
N GLU A 287 7.82 0.64 21.24
CA GLU A 287 9.07 -0.11 21.00
C GLU A 287 8.94 -1.60 21.42
N GLU A 288 7.93 -1.92 22.24
CA GLU A 288 7.65 -3.26 22.78
C GLU A 288 7.14 -4.25 21.73
N PHE A 289 6.41 -3.78 20.71
CA PHE A 289 5.85 -4.65 19.67
C PHE A 289 6.94 -5.44 18.93
N PHE A 290 8.12 -4.84 18.85
CA PHE A 290 9.28 -5.37 18.16
C PHE A 290 10.38 -5.80 19.14
N SER A 291 10.26 -5.65 20.46
CA SER A 291 11.31 -6.12 21.38
C SER A 291 11.42 -7.65 21.35
N ALA A 292 12.54 -8.17 20.83
CA ALA A 292 12.94 -9.56 20.98
C ALA A 292 14.07 -9.63 21.99
N GLU A 293 14.02 -10.60 22.91
CA GLU A 293 15.17 -10.90 23.76
C GLU A 293 16.13 -11.78 22.96
N TYR A 294 17.34 -11.27 22.70
CA TYR A 294 18.42 -12.07 22.12
C TYR A 294 19.53 -12.20 23.17
N GLY A 295 19.63 -13.37 23.81
CA GLY A 295 20.56 -13.60 24.91
C GLY A 295 20.22 -12.78 26.16
N SER A 296 21.20 -12.07 26.75
CA SER A 296 21.00 -11.22 27.94
C SER A 296 20.63 -9.77 27.63
N THR A 297 20.38 -9.43 26.36
CA THR A 297 20.07 -8.08 25.88
C THR A 297 18.67 -8.00 25.31
N ARG A 298 17.86 -7.10 25.87
CA ARG A 298 16.54 -6.73 25.36
C ARG A 298 16.74 -5.66 24.29
N THR A 299 16.64 -6.03 23.02
CA THR A 299 16.73 -5.09 21.90
C THR A 299 15.39 -4.99 21.18
N SER A 300 14.96 -3.78 20.86
CA SER A 300 13.86 -3.62 19.90
C SER A 300 14.31 -4.14 18.53
N LEU A 301 13.51 -4.92 17.82
CA LEU A 301 13.75 -5.33 16.43
C LEU A 301 14.00 -4.09 15.57
N MET A 302 13.41 -2.94 15.92
CA MET A 302 13.73 -1.65 15.30
C MET A 302 15.21 -1.28 15.46
N HIS A 303 15.82 -1.49 16.63
CA HIS A 303 17.27 -1.30 16.83
C HIS A 303 18.12 -2.37 16.14
N THR A 304 17.71 -3.64 16.12
CA THR A 304 18.50 -4.70 15.46
C THR A 304 18.45 -4.56 13.94
N LEU A 305 17.32 -4.13 13.36
CA LEU A 305 17.19 -3.80 11.96
C LEU A 305 17.93 -2.49 11.64
N ALA A 306 17.76 -1.42 12.45
CA ALA A 306 18.50 -0.15 12.35
C ALA A 306 20.03 -0.33 12.34
N VAL A 307 20.55 -1.23 13.19
CA VAL A 307 21.99 -1.49 13.32
C VAL A 307 22.50 -2.44 12.22
N ARG A 308 21.66 -3.29 11.62
CA ARG A 308 22.02 -4.08 10.42
C ARG A 308 22.01 -3.26 9.12
N PHE A 309 21.27 -2.16 9.04
CA PHE A 309 21.25 -1.29 7.85
C PHE A 309 22.58 -0.55 7.57
N SER A 310 23.62 -0.71 8.41
CA SER A 310 24.95 -0.15 8.14
C SER A 310 25.93 -1.12 7.47
N VAL A 311 25.53 -2.36 7.16
CA VAL A 311 26.44 -3.33 6.53
C VAL A 311 25.73 -4.06 5.38
N PRO A 312 26.21 -3.92 4.12
CA PRO A 312 25.71 -4.73 3.02
C PRO A 312 26.30 -6.13 3.19
N PHE A 313 25.49 -7.12 3.55
CA PHE A 313 25.89 -8.52 3.43
C PHE A 313 24.97 -9.23 2.46
N GLU A 314 25.62 -9.88 1.50
CA GLU A 314 25.05 -10.83 0.56
C GLU A 314 24.45 -12.04 1.32
N ASP A 315 23.29 -12.50 0.85
CA ASP A 315 22.69 -13.82 1.10
C ASP A 315 22.06 -14.17 2.48
N GLU A 316 21.69 -13.21 3.34
CA GLU A 316 20.80 -13.53 4.48
C GLU A 316 19.30 -13.46 4.11
N PRO A 317 18.45 -14.38 4.62
CA PRO A 317 17.03 -14.39 4.32
C PRO A 317 16.38 -13.10 4.85
N LEU A 318 15.50 -12.53 4.02
CA LEU A 318 14.66 -11.38 4.31
C LEU A 318 14.05 -11.50 5.71
N ASP A 319 13.85 -10.37 6.41
CA ASP A 319 13.42 -10.30 7.81
C ASP A 319 12.20 -11.15 8.22
N TYR A 320 11.49 -11.76 7.27
CA TYR A 320 10.31 -12.58 7.47
C TYR A 320 10.41 -13.93 6.74
N GLU A 321 10.01 -14.99 7.44
CA GLU A 321 9.60 -16.26 6.84
C GLU A 321 8.10 -16.24 6.60
N TRP A 322 7.69 -16.39 5.34
CA TRP A 322 6.29 -16.38 4.93
C TRP A 322 5.77 -17.79 4.73
N TYR A 323 4.51 -18.00 5.11
CA TYR A 323 3.76 -19.22 4.81
C TYR A 323 2.38 -18.86 4.31
N TYR A 324 1.94 -19.54 3.26
CA TYR A 324 0.57 -19.49 2.83
C TYR A 324 0.10 -20.84 2.33
N ASN A 325 -1.21 -21.06 2.31
CA ASN A 325 -1.79 -22.28 1.75
C ASN A 325 -2.97 -22.00 0.84
N GLN A 326 -3.44 -23.06 0.19
CA GLN A 326 -4.54 -22.98 -0.78
C GLN A 326 -5.89 -22.59 -0.17
N CYS A 327 -6.00 -22.63 1.16
CA CYS A 327 -7.25 -22.52 1.88
C CYS A 327 -7.49 -21.11 2.41
N GLY A 328 -6.53 -20.19 2.26
CA GLY A 328 -6.66 -18.84 2.78
C GLY A 328 -5.74 -18.50 3.96
N LEU A 329 -4.92 -19.44 4.45
CA LEU A 329 -4.01 -19.14 5.56
C LEU A 329 -2.84 -18.30 5.05
N LEU A 330 -2.54 -17.21 5.74
CA LEU A 330 -1.32 -16.42 5.57
C LEU A 330 -0.66 -16.26 6.93
N ALA A 331 0.62 -16.61 7.02
CA ALA A 331 1.43 -16.43 8.21
C ALA A 331 2.78 -15.81 7.85
N ALA A 332 3.31 -15.02 8.78
CA ALA A 332 4.62 -14.41 8.67
C ALA A 332 5.30 -14.42 10.04
N ARG A 333 6.55 -14.87 10.10
CA ARG A 333 7.38 -14.82 11.30
C ARG A 333 8.62 -14.00 11.05
N THR A 334 8.98 -13.15 12.01
CA THR A 334 10.26 -12.44 11.94
C THR A 334 11.44 -13.38 12.16
N VAL A 335 12.50 -13.31 11.35
CA VAL A 335 13.70 -14.18 11.51
C VAL A 335 14.44 -13.88 12.83
N LEU A 336 14.44 -12.61 13.25
CA LEU A 336 15.15 -12.12 14.45
C LEU A 336 14.29 -12.11 15.73
N GLY A 337 13.03 -12.54 15.66
CA GLY A 337 12.14 -12.47 16.81
C GLY A 337 11.07 -13.55 16.80
N ASP A 338 10.57 -13.85 17.99
CA ASP A 338 9.50 -14.82 18.19
C ASP A 338 8.11 -14.29 17.78
N VAL A 339 8.02 -13.17 17.05
CA VAL A 339 6.75 -12.57 16.64
C VAL A 339 6.20 -13.30 15.42
N LEU A 340 4.97 -13.78 15.57
CA LEU A 340 4.21 -14.48 14.55
C LEU A 340 2.94 -13.69 14.24
N PHE A 341 2.70 -13.45 12.95
CA PHE A 341 1.41 -13.10 12.40
C PHE A 341 0.79 -14.33 11.76
N VAL A 342 -0.49 -14.58 12.04
CA VAL A 342 -1.29 -15.59 11.35
C VAL A 342 -2.67 -15.01 11.08
N ALA A 343 -3.16 -15.16 9.86
CA ALA A 343 -4.49 -14.74 9.46
C ALA A 343 -5.16 -15.80 8.58
N ASN A 344 -6.45 -15.98 8.79
CA ASN A 344 -7.31 -16.81 7.95
C ASN A 344 -8.13 -15.91 7.01
N PHE A 345 -7.71 -15.79 5.76
CA PHE A 345 -8.45 -15.12 4.70
C PHE A 345 -9.40 -16.06 3.94
N GLY A 346 -9.50 -17.32 4.36
CA GLY A 346 -10.35 -18.35 3.79
C GLY A 346 -11.80 -18.27 4.26
N THR A 347 -12.59 -19.27 3.85
CA THR A 347 -14.02 -19.38 4.20
C THR A 347 -14.29 -20.28 5.39
N ASP A 348 -13.41 -21.25 5.66
CA ASP A 348 -13.59 -22.24 6.71
C ASP A 348 -12.70 -21.95 7.92
N SER A 349 -13.12 -22.44 9.09
CA SER A 349 -12.31 -22.41 10.30
C SER A 349 -11.04 -23.26 10.13
N MET A 350 -9.91 -22.76 10.63
CA MET A 350 -8.61 -23.45 10.58
C MET A 350 -8.09 -23.75 11.97
N GLY A 351 -7.74 -25.01 12.22
CA GLY A 351 -7.08 -25.47 13.44
C GLY A 351 -5.69 -26.03 13.15
N PHE A 352 -4.82 -26.00 14.16
CA PHE A 352 -3.42 -26.38 14.03
C PHE A 352 -3.08 -27.75 14.66
N LYS A 353 -4.00 -28.36 15.42
CA LYS A 353 -3.72 -29.48 16.33
C LYS A 353 -3.18 -30.77 15.70
N ASP A 354 -3.61 -31.09 14.49
CA ASP A 354 -3.22 -32.31 13.77
C ASP A 354 -2.49 -32.02 12.46
N GLY A 355 -1.78 -30.88 12.40
CA GLY A 355 -1.35 -30.26 11.15
C GLY A 355 -2.42 -29.34 10.57
N ILE A 356 -2.05 -28.55 9.57
CA ILE A 356 -2.96 -27.59 8.93
C ILE A 356 -3.90 -28.38 8.03
N LYS A 357 -5.07 -28.73 8.57
CA LYS A 357 -6.13 -29.46 7.86
C LYS A 357 -7.09 -28.47 7.24
N CYS A 358 -7.15 -28.49 5.91
CA CYS A 358 -8.28 -27.92 5.17
C CYS A 358 -9.25 -29.04 4.82
N GLN A 359 -10.52 -28.72 4.58
CA GLN A 359 -11.54 -29.73 4.27
C GLN A 359 -11.19 -30.61 3.05
N ASP A 360 -10.30 -30.13 2.16
CA ASP A 360 -9.87 -30.84 0.93
C ASP A 360 -8.48 -31.51 0.99
N GLY A 361 -7.82 -31.59 2.16
CA GLY A 361 -6.59 -32.39 2.32
C GLY A 361 -5.54 -31.80 3.25
N GLU A 362 -4.56 -32.63 3.61
CA GLU A 362 -3.40 -32.23 4.43
C GLU A 362 -2.36 -31.48 3.58
N SER A 363 -2.09 -30.22 3.93
CA SER A 363 -0.87 -29.53 3.50
C SER A 363 0.15 -29.62 4.64
N LYS A 364 1.21 -30.41 4.45
CA LYS A 364 2.34 -30.41 5.39
C LYS A 364 3.13 -29.12 5.19
N ALA A 365 3.23 -28.31 6.23
CA ALA A 365 4.06 -27.12 6.26
C ALA A 365 5.50 -27.51 6.65
N ASP A 366 6.50 -27.06 5.89
CA ASP A 366 7.91 -27.16 6.29
C ASP A 366 8.29 -26.09 7.35
N PHE A 367 7.57 -24.97 7.37
CA PHE A 367 7.79 -23.84 8.28
C PHE A 367 7.32 -24.12 9.73
N PHE A 368 6.14 -24.72 9.88
CA PHE A 368 5.62 -25.15 11.19
C PHE A 368 6.22 -26.51 11.56
N THR A 369 7.52 -26.54 11.85
CA THR A 369 8.15 -27.74 12.38
C THR A 369 7.44 -28.21 13.66
N THR A 370 7.59 -29.47 14.02
CA THR A 370 7.08 -30.04 15.29
C THR A 370 7.54 -29.28 16.53
N GLU A 371 8.59 -28.44 16.43
CA GLU A 371 9.09 -27.60 17.51
C GLU A 371 8.12 -26.44 17.82
N TYR A 372 7.73 -25.64 16.82
CA TYR A 372 6.89 -24.45 17.05
C TYR A 372 5.45 -24.80 17.41
N MET A 373 4.92 -25.90 16.88
CA MET A 373 3.57 -26.38 17.19
C MET A 373 3.36 -26.62 18.69
N LYS A 374 4.44 -26.97 19.41
CA LYS A 374 4.42 -27.25 20.85
C LYS A 374 4.79 -26.05 21.72
N LYS A 375 5.26 -24.95 21.15
CA LYS A 375 5.62 -23.74 21.91
C LYS A 375 4.37 -23.04 22.42
N GLN A 376 4.52 -22.40 23.58
CA GLN A 376 3.51 -21.47 24.07
C GLN A 376 3.63 -20.16 23.29
N MET A 377 2.47 -19.62 22.94
CA MET A 377 2.35 -18.34 22.27
C MET A 377 1.55 -17.40 23.16
N GLU A 378 2.14 -16.25 23.44
CA GLU A 378 1.45 -15.11 24.04
C GLU A 378 0.71 -14.38 22.92
N ILE A 379 -0.61 -14.25 23.04
CA ILE A 379 -1.41 -13.50 22.09
C ILE A 379 -1.31 -12.01 22.44
N VAL A 380 -0.55 -11.28 21.63
CA VAL A 380 -0.37 -9.82 21.78
C VAL A 380 -1.62 -9.08 21.32
N LEU A 381 -2.17 -9.51 20.17
CA LEU A 381 -3.38 -8.94 19.62
C LEU A 381 -4.12 -9.95 18.77
N THR A 382 -5.45 -9.95 18.85
CA THR A 382 -6.32 -10.82 18.06
C THR A 382 -7.57 -10.08 17.61
N THR A 383 -8.11 -10.48 16.47
CA THR A 383 -9.44 -10.04 16.00
C THR A 383 -10.58 -10.70 16.78
N LYS A 384 -10.31 -11.81 17.48
CA LYS A 384 -11.27 -12.56 18.27
C LYS A 384 -11.28 -12.09 19.72
N ASN A 385 -12.40 -11.56 20.20
CA ASN A 385 -12.51 -11.08 21.59
C ASN A 385 -12.41 -12.18 22.67
N SER A 386 -12.50 -13.46 22.31
CA SER A 386 -12.61 -14.58 23.26
C SER A 386 -11.38 -15.49 23.33
N GLN A 387 -10.28 -15.15 22.67
CA GLN A 387 -9.06 -15.94 22.72
C GLN A 387 -8.32 -15.70 24.04
N LYS A 388 -7.69 -16.75 24.60
CA LYS A 388 -6.91 -16.61 25.84
C LYS A 388 -5.63 -15.84 25.57
N ASP A 389 -5.15 -15.10 26.56
CA ASP A 389 -3.89 -14.33 26.46
C ASP A 389 -2.66 -15.22 26.18
N GLN A 390 -2.75 -16.51 26.53
CA GLN A 390 -1.73 -17.52 26.24
C GLN A 390 -2.37 -18.83 25.78
N GLU A 391 -1.91 -19.36 24.66
CA GLU A 391 -2.33 -20.66 24.14
C GLU A 391 -1.12 -21.42 23.58
N ILE A 392 -1.18 -22.76 23.59
CA ILE A 392 -0.23 -23.57 22.82
C ILE A 392 -0.62 -23.40 21.35
N PHE A 393 0.35 -23.10 20.48
CA PHE A 393 0.06 -22.75 19.09
C PHE A 393 -0.79 -23.81 18.35
N GLN A 394 -0.56 -25.09 18.61
CA GLN A 394 -1.38 -26.19 18.05
C GLN A 394 -2.88 -26.11 18.42
N ASP A 395 -3.23 -25.51 19.56
CA ASP A 395 -4.62 -25.42 20.03
C ASP A 395 -5.34 -24.17 19.50
N LEU A 396 -4.63 -23.30 18.76
CA LEU A 396 -5.20 -22.15 18.10
C LEU A 396 -6.27 -22.59 17.08
N VAL A 397 -7.38 -21.84 17.03
CA VAL A 397 -8.40 -21.99 15.99
C VAL A 397 -8.79 -20.61 15.48
N LEU A 398 -8.67 -20.41 14.17
CA LEU A 398 -8.99 -19.15 13.48
C LEU A 398 -10.23 -19.33 12.60
N GLU A 399 -11.29 -18.59 12.88
CA GLU A 399 -12.45 -18.47 11.99
C GLU A 399 -12.09 -17.64 10.74
N ALA A 400 -12.96 -17.69 9.74
CA ALA A 400 -12.82 -16.88 8.53
C ALA A 400 -12.73 -15.37 8.87
N GLY A 401 -11.67 -14.72 8.39
CA GLY A 401 -11.34 -13.32 8.64
C GLY A 401 -10.65 -13.03 9.97
N GLU A 402 -10.37 -14.06 10.78
CA GLU A 402 -9.63 -13.88 12.04
C GLU A 402 -8.13 -13.79 11.81
N ALA A 403 -7.47 -12.95 12.62
CA ALA A 403 -6.02 -12.82 12.65
C ALA A 403 -5.49 -12.65 14.07
N VAL A 404 -4.27 -13.13 14.26
CA VAL A 404 -3.53 -13.10 15.51
C VAL A 404 -2.13 -12.58 15.25
N ILE A 405 -1.69 -11.69 16.14
CA ILE A 405 -0.28 -11.33 16.33
C ILE A 405 0.10 -11.90 17.70
N GLY A 406 1.07 -12.80 17.71
CA GLY A 406 1.55 -13.45 18.91
C GLY A 406 3.06 -13.44 19.02
N ARG A 407 3.57 -13.78 20.20
CA ARG A 407 4.98 -13.98 20.49
C ARG A 407 5.19 -15.38 21.06
N PHE A 408 6.07 -16.17 20.46
CA PHE A 408 6.50 -17.43 21.08
C PHE A 408 7.38 -17.13 22.30
N PHE A 409 7.26 -17.95 23.33
CA PHE A 409 8.19 -17.94 24.45
C PHE A 409 8.58 -19.37 24.83
N THR A 410 9.81 -19.51 25.32
CA THR A 410 10.43 -20.79 25.70
C THR A 410 9.87 -21.38 26.98
#